data_AF-A0A523Z0K6-F1
#
_entry.id   AF-A0A523Z0K6-F1
#
_cell.length_a   1.000
_cell.length_b   1.000
_cell.length_c   1.000
_cell.angle_alpha   90.00
_cell.angle_beta   90.00
_cell.angle_gamma   90.00
#
_symmetry.space_group_name_H-M   'P 1'
#
loop_
_entity.id
_entity.type
_entity.pdbx_description
1 polymer ?
#
loop_
_entity_poly.entity_id
_entity_poly.type
_entity_poly.pdbx_seq_one_letter_code
_entity_poly.pdbx_strand_id
1 'polypeptide(L)'
;MIASGQLDSHGCTHVSEIQDFIPSADGCEKCLKLGDTWVNLRLCLTCGHVGCCDDSKNKHASRHHHETQHPMIVSYELGEDWLWCYIDEVSISL
;
A
#
# COMPACT_ATOMS: atom_id res chain seq x y z
N MET A 1 20.72 -24.46 12.54
CA MET A 1 19.92 -24.15 11.34
C MET A 1 19.18 -22.86 11.65
N ILE A 2 19.76 -21.71 11.29
CA ILE A 2 19.11 -20.42 11.47
C ILE A 2 18.72 -19.99 10.05
N ALA A 3 17.42 -19.84 9.81
CA ALA A 3 16.89 -19.44 8.52
C ALA A 3 17.36 -18.01 8.21
N SER A 4 18.22 -17.87 7.22
CA SER A 4 18.67 -16.56 6.72
C SER A 4 17.57 -15.90 5.90
N GLY A 5 16.50 -15.47 6.56
CA GLY A 5 15.62 -14.41 6.07
C GLY A 5 16.08 -13.11 6.72
N GLN A 6 16.78 -12.28 5.97
CA GLN A 6 17.40 -11.06 6.48
C GLN A 6 16.31 -10.05 6.82
N LEU A 7 15.97 -9.92 8.11
CA LEU A 7 15.13 -8.84 8.63
C LEU A 7 15.83 -7.52 8.34
N ASP A 8 15.15 -6.61 7.64
CA ASP A 8 15.63 -5.24 7.52
C ASP A 8 15.55 -4.52 8.89
N SER A 9 16.12 -3.32 8.98
CA SER A 9 16.15 -2.53 10.21
C SER A 9 14.76 -2.12 10.75
N HIS A 10 13.68 -2.47 10.05
CA HIS A 10 12.29 -2.15 10.36
C HIS A 10 11.41 -3.39 10.57
N GLY A 11 11.99 -4.60 10.50
CA GLY A 11 11.30 -5.85 10.84
C GLY A 11 10.43 -6.45 9.72
N CYS A 12 10.60 -6.03 8.46
CA CYS A 12 9.80 -6.49 7.32
C CYS A 12 10.67 -6.83 6.11
N THR A 13 10.64 -8.07 5.64
CA THR A 13 11.45 -8.47 4.46
C THR A 13 10.89 -7.96 3.13
N HIS A 14 9.61 -7.56 3.12
CA HIS A 14 8.87 -7.13 1.93
C HIS A 14 9.30 -5.76 1.40
N VAL A 15 10.09 -4.98 2.16
CA VAL A 15 10.67 -3.71 1.68
C VAL A 15 11.53 -3.91 0.42
N SER A 16 12.11 -5.10 0.26
CA SER A 16 12.86 -5.48 -0.94
C SER A 16 12.00 -5.66 -2.20
N GLU A 17 10.67 -5.73 -2.07
CA GLU A 17 9.73 -5.89 -3.19
C GLU A 17 9.23 -4.56 -3.76
N ILE A 18 9.62 -3.42 -3.15
CA ILE A 18 9.30 -2.09 -3.66
C ILE A 18 9.90 -1.91 -5.05
N GLN A 19 9.10 -1.40 -5.99
CA GLN A 19 9.48 -1.17 -7.38
C GLN A 19 9.37 0.31 -7.75
N ASP A 20 9.97 0.68 -8.88
CA ASP A 20 9.64 1.92 -9.58
C ASP A 20 8.33 1.75 -10.35
N PHE A 21 7.39 2.67 -10.18
CA PHE A 21 6.11 2.68 -10.86
C PHE A 21 5.58 4.10 -11.04
N ILE A 22 4.61 4.25 -11.95
CA ILE A 22 3.83 5.47 -12.10
C ILE A 22 2.49 5.23 -11.41
N PRO A 23 2.01 6.15 -10.54
CA PRO A 23 0.68 6.03 -9.96
C PRO A 23 -0.40 5.84 -11.03
N SER A 24 -1.31 4.89 -10.83
CA SER A 24 -2.30 4.51 -11.83
C SER A 24 -3.36 5.60 -12.08
N ALA A 25 -3.52 6.53 -11.12
CA ALA A 25 -4.42 7.67 -11.19
C ALA A 25 -4.07 8.70 -10.10
N ASP A 26 -4.58 9.93 -10.23
CA ASP A 26 -4.47 10.98 -9.20
C ASP A 26 -5.40 10.77 -7.99
N GLY A 27 -6.09 9.64 -7.94
CA GLY A 27 -7.07 9.31 -6.92
C GLY A 27 -7.43 7.82 -6.93
N CYS A 28 -8.37 7.41 -6.09
CA CYS A 28 -8.80 6.02 -6.10
C CYS A 28 -9.55 5.71 -7.41
N GLU A 29 -8.89 4.96 -8.31
CA GLU A 29 -9.37 4.71 -9.67
C GLU A 29 -10.79 4.13 -9.70
N LYS A 30 -11.06 3.16 -8.83
CA LYS A 30 -12.38 2.52 -8.72
C LYS A 30 -13.44 3.49 -8.15
N CYS A 31 -13.10 4.36 -7.19
CA CYS A 31 -14.05 5.38 -6.69
C CYS A 31 -14.38 6.42 -7.77
N LEU A 32 -13.37 6.89 -8.51
CA LEU A 32 -13.55 7.84 -9.62
C LEU A 32 -14.52 7.28 -10.67
N LYS A 33 -14.37 5.99 -11.05
CA LYS A 33 -15.28 5.31 -11.98
C LYS A 33 -16.72 5.20 -11.46
N LEU A 34 -16.90 5.11 -10.15
CA LEU A 34 -18.21 5.03 -9.50
C LEU A 34 -18.83 6.41 -9.21
N GLY A 35 -18.06 7.50 -9.32
CA GLY A 35 -18.46 8.82 -8.84
C GLY A 35 -18.54 8.91 -7.31
N ASP A 36 -17.85 8.03 -6.60
CA ASP A 36 -17.79 7.97 -5.14
C ASP A 36 -16.60 8.79 -4.59
N THR A 37 -16.63 9.09 -3.29
CA THR A 37 -15.55 9.76 -2.56
C THR A 37 -14.73 8.79 -1.70
N TRP A 38 -13.67 9.29 -1.07
CA TRP A 38 -12.80 8.56 -0.14
C TRP A 38 -12.34 9.47 1.00
N VAL A 39 -11.77 8.86 2.03
CA VAL A 39 -11.17 9.55 3.17
C VAL A 39 -9.69 9.83 2.90
N ASN A 40 -8.89 8.77 2.70
CA ASN A 40 -7.48 8.87 2.32
C ASN A 40 -7.12 7.87 1.21
N LEU A 41 -5.98 8.10 0.58
CA LEU A 41 -5.40 7.30 -0.48
C LEU A 41 -4.17 6.51 -0.02
N ARG A 42 -4.00 5.34 -0.62
CA ARG A 42 -2.88 4.43 -0.44
C ARG A 42 -2.35 4.05 -1.82
N LEU A 43 -1.02 4.05 -1.96
CA LEU A 43 -0.33 3.73 -3.20
C LEU A 43 0.41 2.40 -3.03
N CYS A 44 0.12 1.43 -3.89
CA CYS A 44 0.74 0.11 -3.89
C CYS A 44 2.20 0.19 -4.37
N LEU A 45 3.14 -0.26 -3.54
CA LEU A 45 4.57 -0.16 -3.82
C LEU A 45 5.11 -1.24 -4.80
N THR A 46 4.27 -2.19 -5.18
CA THR A 46 4.62 -3.22 -6.18
C THR A 46 4.23 -2.83 -7.60
N CYS A 47 3.15 -2.06 -7.79
CA CYS A 47 2.57 -1.84 -9.12
C CYS A 47 1.98 -0.44 -9.37
N GLY A 48 2.06 0.47 -8.40
CA GLY A 48 1.55 1.84 -8.53
C GLY A 48 0.03 2.00 -8.48
N HIS A 49 -0.74 0.98 -8.09
CA HIS A 49 -2.19 1.12 -7.94
C HIS A 49 -2.55 2.10 -6.82
N VAL A 50 -3.43 3.06 -7.10
CA VAL A 50 -3.97 4.00 -6.09
C VAL A 50 -5.35 3.56 -5.63
N GLY A 51 -5.47 3.22 -4.34
CA GLY A 51 -6.69 2.75 -3.69
C GLY A 51 -7.08 3.62 -2.50
N CYS A 52 -8.38 3.67 -2.18
CA CYS A 52 -8.85 4.31 -0.95
C CYS A 52 -8.60 3.41 0.28
N CYS A 53 -8.32 4.04 1.43
CA CYS A 53 -8.01 3.37 2.69
C CYS A 53 -9.21 2.59 3.29
N ASP A 54 -8.96 1.86 4.37
CA ASP A 54 -9.99 1.00 5.00
C ASP A 54 -11.07 1.75 5.79
N ASP A 55 -10.81 3.01 6.14
CA ASP A 55 -11.81 3.94 6.69
C ASP A 55 -12.71 4.53 5.60
N SER A 56 -12.33 4.41 4.34
CA SER A 56 -13.20 4.77 3.22
C SER A 56 -14.25 3.69 3.01
N LYS A 57 -15.46 4.10 2.61
CA LYS A 57 -16.60 3.21 2.30
C LYS A 57 -16.21 1.97 1.47
N ASN A 58 -15.34 2.14 0.48
CA ASN A 58 -15.08 1.13 -0.55
C ASN A 58 -13.86 0.22 -0.29
N LYS A 59 -12.91 0.64 0.57
CA LYS A 59 -11.74 -0.15 0.99
C LYS A 59 -10.94 -0.75 -0.16
N HIS A 60 -10.65 0.07 -1.18
CA HIS A 60 -10.05 -0.43 -2.41
C HIS A 60 -8.59 -0.84 -2.26
N ALA A 61 -7.84 -0.24 -1.32
CA ALA A 61 -6.44 -0.61 -1.08
C ALA A 61 -6.29 -2.03 -0.51
N SER A 62 -7.03 -2.38 0.55
CA SER A 62 -7.01 -3.74 1.12
C SER A 62 -7.59 -4.78 0.17
N ARG A 63 -8.65 -4.44 -0.57
CA ARG A 63 -9.18 -5.33 -1.62
C ARG A 63 -8.14 -5.60 -2.70
N HIS A 64 -7.42 -4.57 -3.15
CA HIS A 64 -6.32 -4.72 -4.10
C HIS A 64 -5.24 -5.67 -3.56
N HIS A 65 -4.85 -5.51 -2.29
CA HIS A 65 -3.94 -6.45 -1.63
C HIS A 65 -4.49 -7.89 -1.66
N HIS A 66 -5.75 -8.12 -1.25
CA HIS A 66 -6.33 -9.47 -1.27
C HIS A 66 -6.36 -10.09 -2.68
N GLU A 67 -6.65 -9.29 -3.71
CA GLU A 67 -6.72 -9.73 -5.11
C GLU A 67 -5.35 -10.05 -5.71
N THR A 68 -4.30 -9.31 -5.33
CA THR A 68 -2.99 -9.35 -6.00
C THR A 68 -1.85 -9.92 -5.15
N GLN A 69 -2.05 -9.98 -3.83
CA GLN A 69 -1.03 -10.30 -2.83
C GLN A 69 0.15 -9.31 -2.83
N HIS A 70 -0.02 -8.10 -3.35
CA HIS A 70 1.01 -7.06 -3.24
C HIS A 70 1.15 -6.62 -1.78
N PRO A 71 2.33 -6.77 -1.15
CA PRO A 71 2.44 -6.75 0.31
C PRO A 71 2.38 -5.34 0.90
N MET A 72 2.80 -4.32 0.15
CA MET A 72 3.11 -3.02 0.71
C MET A 72 2.41 -1.85 0.04
N ILE A 73 2.02 -0.88 0.87
CA ILE A 73 1.51 0.42 0.47
C ILE A 73 2.27 1.55 1.17
N VAL A 74 2.24 2.73 0.57
CA VAL A 74 2.60 4.01 1.21
C VAL A 74 1.36 4.88 1.35
N SER A 75 1.36 5.79 2.33
CA SER A 75 0.37 6.87 2.34
C SER A 75 0.53 7.74 1.09
N TYR A 76 -0.58 8.04 0.41
CA TYR A 76 -0.58 8.92 -0.75
C TYR A 76 -1.14 10.30 -0.39
N GLU A 77 -0.92 10.71 0.86
CA GLU A 77 -1.34 11.98 1.44
C GLU A 77 -0.14 12.90 1.62
N LEU A 78 -0.36 14.21 1.46
CA LEU A 78 0.71 15.19 1.65
C LEU A 78 1.12 15.28 3.13
N GLY A 79 2.41 15.09 3.41
CA GLY A 79 2.98 15.21 4.75
C GLY A 79 2.89 13.94 5.60
N GLU A 80 2.49 12.81 5.02
CA GLU A 80 2.55 11.49 5.67
C GLU A 80 3.66 10.63 5.09
N ASP A 81 4.64 10.28 5.93
CA ASP A 81 5.84 9.53 5.54
C ASP A 81 5.88 8.16 6.23
N TRP A 82 4.97 7.27 5.83
CA TRP A 82 4.91 5.91 6.38
C TRP A 82 4.46 4.87 5.34
N LEU A 83 4.98 3.66 5.52
CA LEU A 83 4.62 2.45 4.79
C LEU A 83 3.83 1.51 5.68
N TRP A 84 3.01 0.66 5.07
CA TRP A 84 2.35 -0.45 5.73
C TRP A 84 2.55 -1.74 4.96
N CYS A 85 2.94 -2.81 5.66
CA CYS A 85 2.95 -4.16 5.14
C CYS A 85 1.69 -4.90 5.60
N TYR A 86 0.87 -5.36 4.66
CA TYR A 86 -0.32 -6.15 4.97
C TYR A 86 0.02 -7.55 5.48
N ILE A 87 1.15 -8.13 5.04
CA ILE A 87 1.54 -9.50 5.41
C ILE A 87 2.04 -9.57 6.86
N ASP A 88 2.90 -8.63 7.22
CA ASP A 88 3.53 -8.59 8.54
C ASP A 88 2.73 -7.73 9.55
N GLU A 89 1.71 -7.01 9.08
CA GLU A 89 0.90 -6.07 9.87
C GLU A 89 1.75 -5.03 10.63
N VAL A 90 2.79 -4.51 9.97
CA VAL A 90 3.70 -3.50 10.54
C VAL A 90 3.67 -2.19 9.76
N SER A 91 3.77 -1.09 10.50
CA SER A 91 4.02 0.24 9.95
C SER A 91 5.52 0.56 10.00
N ILE A 92 6.04 1.12 8.91
CA ILE A 92 7.44 1.55 8.80
C ILE A 92 7.44 3.06 8.54
N SER A 93 8.07 3.83 9.41
CA SER A 93 8.28 5.27 9.18
C SER A 93 9.40 5.49 8.16
N LEU A 94 9.22 6.46 7.25
CA LEU A 94 10.22 6.88 6.27
C LEU A 94 11.09 8.03 6.77
#